data_AF-A0AAV6LS47-F1
#
_entry.id   AF-A0AAV6LS47-F1
#
_cell.length_a   1.000
_cell.length_b   1.000
_cell.length_c   1.000
_cell.angle_alpha   90.00
_cell.angle_beta   90.00
_cell.angle_gamma   90.00
#
_symmetry.space_group_name_H-M   'P 1'
#
loop_
_entity.id
_entity.type
_entity.pdbx_description
1 polymer ?
#
loop_
_entity_poly.entity_id
_entity_poly.type
_entity_poly.pdbx_seq_one_letter_code
_entity_poly.pdbx_strand_id
1 'polypeptide(L)'
;MESIASQPQAKPVNISYSATVAQDGSGNYTTISDAISAAPVKSVNRYYIHIKPGVYKDEYVTVGKDKTNIALIGDSANTTKITGSRSNGGGITDTPKTATMSTY
;
A
#
# COMPACT_ATOMS: atom_id res chain seq x y z
N MET A 1 -32.42 31.82 2.66
CA MET A 1 -31.21 31.26 3.30
C MET A 1 -31.30 29.76 3.11
N GLU A 2 -30.72 29.25 2.02
CA GLU A 2 -30.86 27.84 1.69
C GLU A 2 -29.95 27.00 2.60
N SER A 3 -30.58 26.03 3.23
CA SER A 3 -29.98 25.04 4.11
C SER A 3 -28.97 24.21 3.31
N ILE A 4 -27.69 24.27 3.69
CA ILE A 4 -26.67 23.38 3.12
C ILE A 4 -26.99 21.95 3.55
N ALA A 5 -27.34 21.11 2.58
CA ALA A 5 -27.49 19.69 2.79
C ALA A 5 -26.17 19.13 3.36
N SER A 6 -26.24 18.64 4.60
CA SER A 6 -25.17 17.85 5.21
C SER A 6 -24.94 16.61 4.33
N GLN A 7 -23.81 16.56 3.63
CA GLN A 7 -23.37 15.34 2.98
C GLN A 7 -23.29 14.24 4.05
N PRO A 8 -23.73 13.00 3.79
CA PRO A 8 -23.61 11.93 4.77
C PRO A 8 -22.13 11.72 5.10
N GLN A 9 -21.71 12.20 6.27
CA GLN A 9 -20.37 11.97 6.79
C GLN A 9 -20.26 10.47 7.07
N ALA A 10 -19.45 9.77 6.27
CA ALA A 10 -19.16 8.36 6.48
C ALA A 10 -18.68 8.18 7.92
N LYS A 11 -19.32 7.27 8.66
CA LYS A 11 -18.91 6.90 10.01
C LYS A 11 -17.40 6.60 10.00
N PRO A 12 -16.58 7.21 10.88
CA PRO A 12 -15.16 6.95 10.89
C PRO A 12 -14.94 5.46 11.14
N VAL A 13 -14.36 4.78 10.15
CA VAL A 13 -13.96 3.38 10.29
C VAL A 13 -12.66 3.41 11.09
N ASN A 14 -12.72 2.97 12.34
CA ASN A 14 -11.52 2.79 13.16
C ASN A 14 -10.77 1.55 12.65
N ILE A 15 -9.74 1.77 11.84
CA ILE A 15 -8.87 0.72 11.31
C ILE A 15 -7.71 0.53 12.30
N SER A 16 -7.55 -0.69 12.80
CA SER A 16 -6.36 -1.05 13.59
C SER A 16 -5.25 -1.49 12.65
N TYR A 17 -4.18 -0.71 12.58
CA TYR A 17 -3.03 -1.00 11.70
C TYR A 17 -2.09 -1.99 12.37
N SER A 18 -1.69 -3.01 11.61
CA SER A 18 -0.72 -4.03 12.04
C SER A 18 0.73 -3.60 11.80
N ALA A 19 0.95 -2.72 10.82
CA ALA A 19 2.24 -2.12 10.50
C ALA A 19 2.08 -0.72 9.91
N THR A 20 3.07 0.13 10.13
CA THR A 20 3.19 1.47 9.52
C THR A 20 4.46 1.57 8.70
N VAL A 21 4.35 2.09 7.49
CA VAL A 21 5.44 2.37 6.56
C VAL A 21 5.64 3.88 6.46
N ALA A 22 6.86 4.35 6.65
CA ALA A 22 7.22 5.76 6.52
C ALA A 22 8.66 5.94 6.02
N GLN A 23 8.84 6.64 4.90
CA GLN A 23 10.17 6.87 4.31
C GLN A 23 11.08 7.74 5.20
N ASP A 24 10.50 8.51 6.12
CA ASP A 24 11.23 9.34 7.09
C ASP A 24 11.71 8.56 8.33
N GLY A 25 11.40 7.26 8.41
CA GLY A 25 11.78 6.40 9.53
C GLY A 25 10.85 6.51 10.76
N SER A 26 9.77 7.30 10.70
CA SER A 26 8.81 7.44 11.80
C SER A 26 7.79 6.28 11.91
N GLY A 27 7.95 5.24 11.08
CA GLY A 27 7.11 4.05 11.03
C GLY A 27 7.82 2.79 11.52
N ASN A 28 7.18 1.63 11.40
CA ASN A 28 7.80 0.34 11.67
C ASN A 28 8.77 -0.09 10.56
N TYR A 29 8.47 0.32 9.32
CA TYR A 29 9.26 0.00 8.13
C TYR A 29 9.46 1.26 7.26
N THR A 30 10.51 1.28 6.47
CA THR A 30 10.76 2.34 5.48
C THR A 30 10.29 1.98 4.08
N THR A 31 10.07 0.69 3.81
CA THR A 31 9.57 0.16 2.53
C THR A 31 8.27 -0.63 2.74
N ILE A 32 7.44 -0.68 1.70
CA ILE A 32 6.18 -1.45 1.67
C ILE A 32 6.49 -2.93 1.55
N SER A 33 7.53 -3.28 0.79
CA SER A 33 7.97 -4.67 0.60
C SER A 33 8.39 -5.33 1.92
N ASP A 34 9.08 -4.62 2.81
CA ASP A 34 9.45 -5.14 4.13
C ASP A 34 8.22 -5.37 5.02
N ALA A 35 7.26 -4.44 4.99
CA ALA A 35 6.01 -4.56 5.74
C ALA A 35 5.18 -5.78 5.28
N ILE A 36 5.11 -6.06 3.98
CA ILE A 36 4.45 -7.26 3.44
C ILE A 36 5.22 -8.52 3.85
N SER A 37 6.55 -8.47 3.84
CA SER A 37 7.39 -9.61 4.23
C SER A 37 7.18 -9.98 5.69
N ALA A 38 6.99 -9.00 6.57
CA ALA A 38 6.69 -9.20 7.98
C ALA A 38 5.26 -9.71 8.26
N ALA A 39 4.34 -9.61 7.30
CA ALA A 39 2.98 -10.08 7.49
C ALA A 39 2.94 -11.61 7.70
N PRO A 40 2.04 -12.13 8.56
CA PRO A 40 1.94 -13.57 8.78
C PRO A 40 1.55 -14.34 7.52
N VAL A 41 2.09 -15.55 7.39
CA VAL A 41 1.76 -16.46 6.29
C VAL A 41 0.35 -17.03 6.47
N LYS A 42 -0.44 -17.03 5.39
CA LYS A 42 -1.79 -17.60 5.30
C LYS A 42 -2.74 -17.13 6.42
N SER A 43 -2.61 -15.86 6.82
CA SER A 43 -3.46 -15.27 7.85
C SER A 43 -4.93 -15.27 7.42
N VAL A 44 -5.80 -15.75 8.31
CA VAL A 44 -7.27 -15.62 8.17
C VAL A 44 -7.71 -14.17 8.45
N ASN A 45 -6.98 -13.47 9.32
CA ASN A 45 -7.26 -12.08 9.66
C ASN A 45 -6.59 -11.13 8.66
N ARG A 46 -7.25 -10.01 8.39
CA ARG A 46 -6.68 -8.95 7.53
C ARG A 46 -5.50 -8.27 8.20
N TYR A 47 -4.40 -8.16 7.48
CA TYR A 47 -3.20 -7.45 7.90
C TYR A 47 -3.19 -6.05 7.25
N TYR A 48 -3.47 -5.03 8.05
CA TYR A 48 -3.56 -3.64 7.58
C TYR A 48 -2.19 -2.95 7.69
N ILE A 49 -1.67 -2.52 6.55
CA ILE A 49 -0.41 -1.76 6.45
C ILE A 49 -0.77 -0.31 6.15
N HIS A 50 -0.46 0.57 7.10
CA HIS A 50 -0.59 2.01 6.93
C HIS A 50 0.62 2.56 6.20
N ILE A 51 0.40 3.33 5.14
CA ILE A 51 1.46 3.94 4.34
C ILE A 51 1.36 5.46 4.52
N LYS A 52 2.35 6.04 5.18
CA LYS A 52 2.43 7.48 5.39
C LYS A 52 2.67 8.22 4.07
N PRO A 53 2.34 9.54 4.02
CA PRO A 53 2.53 10.38 2.84
C PRO A 53 3.98 10.32 2.37
N GLY A 54 4.17 10.19 1.07
CA GLY A 54 5.48 9.96 0.48
C GLY A 54 5.38 9.51 -0.96
N VAL A 55 6.48 9.69 -1.68
CA VAL A 55 6.66 9.13 -3.02
C VAL A 55 7.67 8.00 -2.91
N TYR A 56 7.13 6.78 -2.89
CA TYR A 56 7.88 5.54 -2.87
C TYR A 56 8.36 5.26 -4.30
N LYS A 57 9.56 5.76 -4.61
CA LYS A 57 10.16 5.73 -5.95
C LYS A 57 10.84 4.41 -6.24
N ASP A 58 10.63 3.92 -7.46
CA ASP A 58 11.18 2.67 -7.98
C ASP A 58 10.96 1.47 -7.03
N GLU A 59 9.82 1.48 -6.34
CA GLU A 59 9.40 0.39 -5.47
C GLU A 59 8.43 -0.54 -6.22
N TYR A 60 8.76 -1.83 -6.26
CA TYR A 60 8.00 -2.85 -6.97
C TYR A 60 7.42 -3.84 -5.96
N VAL A 61 6.15 -3.63 -5.62
CA VAL A 61 5.48 -4.34 -4.53
C VAL A 61 4.99 -5.69 -5.02
N THR A 62 5.44 -6.78 -4.38
CA THR A 62 4.96 -8.14 -4.65
C THR A 62 4.29 -8.72 -3.41
N VAL A 63 3.01 -9.06 -3.53
CA VAL A 63 2.32 -9.86 -2.52
C VAL A 63 2.45 -11.34 -2.93
N GLY A 64 3.26 -12.08 -2.19
CA GLY A 64 3.44 -13.51 -2.40
C GLY A 64 2.15 -14.29 -2.16
N LYS A 65 2.00 -15.44 -2.82
CA LYS A 65 0.83 -16.33 -2.72
C LYS A 65 0.52 -16.79 -1.28
N ASP A 66 1.55 -16.82 -0.46
CA ASP A 66 1.50 -17.19 0.95
C ASP A 66 1.07 -16.02 1.86
N LYS A 67 1.06 -14.78 1.37
CA LYS A 67 0.63 -13.58 2.10
C LYS A 67 -0.83 -13.25 1.80
N THR A 68 -1.74 -13.85 2.56
CA THR A 68 -3.18 -13.66 2.38
C THR A 68 -3.72 -12.47 3.17
N ASN A 69 -4.82 -11.87 2.67
CA ASN A 69 -5.56 -10.81 3.36
C ASN A 69 -4.74 -9.57 3.71
N ILE A 70 -3.85 -9.12 2.83
CA ILE A 70 -3.13 -7.85 2.98
C ILE A 70 -4.02 -6.68 2.54
N ALA A 71 -4.00 -5.58 3.30
CA ALA A 71 -4.57 -4.31 2.90
C ALA A 71 -3.55 -3.18 3.05
N LEU A 72 -3.27 -2.48 1.95
CA LEU A 72 -2.44 -1.29 1.93
C LEU A 72 -3.34 -0.06 2.02
N ILE A 73 -3.11 0.81 3.00
CA ILE A 73 -3.95 2.00 3.24
C ILE A 73 -3.03 3.22 3.32
N GLY A 74 -3.13 4.10 2.32
CA GLY A 74 -2.46 5.40 2.34
C GLY A 74 -3.33 6.50 2.95
N ASP A 75 -2.69 7.56 3.45
CA ASP A 75 -3.40 8.72 4.02
C ASP A 75 -4.21 9.50 2.98
N SER A 76 -3.69 9.61 1.75
CA SER A 76 -4.39 10.27 0.64
C SER A 76 -3.80 9.85 -0.69
N ALA A 77 -4.65 9.70 -1.71
CA ALA A 77 -4.23 9.43 -3.09
C ALA A 77 -3.33 10.54 -3.68
N ASN A 78 -3.43 11.78 -3.17
CA ASN A 78 -2.64 12.91 -3.66
C ASN A 78 -1.20 12.89 -3.13
N THR A 79 -0.99 12.36 -1.92
CA THR A 79 0.28 12.47 -1.20
C THR A 79 1.01 11.15 -1.03
N THR A 80 0.30 10.02 -1.15
CA THR A 80 0.86 8.67 -1.01
C THR A 80 0.90 8.02 -2.39
N LYS A 81 2.09 7.93 -2.99
CA LYS A 81 2.27 7.42 -4.34
C LYS A 81 3.35 6.35 -4.37
N ILE A 82 3.02 5.21 -4.95
CA ILE A 82 3.97 4.15 -5.28
C ILE A 82 4.25 4.27 -6.77
N THR A 83 5.51 4.41 -7.13
CA THR A 83 5.92 4.69 -8.51
C THR A 83 6.97 3.71 -8.96
N GLY A 84 6.89 3.31 -10.22
CA GLY A 84 7.83 2.40 -10.86
C GLY A 84 7.89 2.68 -12.35
N SER A 85 9.07 2.47 -12.93
CA SER A 85 9.38 2.82 -14.33
C SER A 85 9.71 1.60 -15.22
N ARG A 86 9.48 0.36 -14.72
CA ARG A 86 9.80 -0.86 -15.48
C ARG A 86 8.86 -1.02 -16.67
N SER A 87 9.40 -1.46 -17.79
CA SER A 87 8.65 -1.72 -19.02
C SER A 87 9.39 -2.73 -19.90
N ASN A 88 8.66 -3.36 -20.83
CA ASN A 88 9.27 -4.23 -21.84
C ASN A 88 10.27 -3.46 -22.73
N GLY A 89 9.92 -2.23 -23.13
CA GLY A 89 10.83 -1.36 -23.89
C GLY A 89 12.10 -0.97 -23.12
N GLY A 90 12.05 -1.01 -21.77
CA GLY A 90 13.20 -0.81 -20.89
C GLY A 90 14.02 -2.08 -20.60
N GLY A 91 13.79 -3.18 -21.34
CA GLY A 91 14.54 -4.42 -21.20
C GLY A 91 13.99 -5.41 -20.16
N ILE A 92 12.85 -5.12 -19.52
CA ILE A 92 12.17 -6.07 -18.64
C ILE A 92 11.17 -6.89 -19.47
N THR A 93 11.65 -7.99 -20.03
CA THR A 93 10.87 -8.83 -20.96
C THR A 93 9.84 -9.73 -20.27
N ASP A 94 9.99 -9.95 -18.96
CA ASP A 94 8.99 -10.64 -18.15
C ASP A 94 7.83 -9.68 -17.83
N THR A 95 6.76 -9.68 -18.64
CA THR A 95 5.60 -8.77 -18.47
C THR A 95 5.07 -8.67 -17.03
N PRO A 96 4.94 -9.78 -16.25
CA PRO A 96 4.51 -9.65 -14.86
C PRO A 96 5.45 -8.79 -13.99
N LYS A 97 6.75 -8.78 -14.28
CA LYS A 97 7.76 -7.98 -13.54
C LYS A 97 7.78 -6.50 -13.93
N THR A 98 7.04 -6.09 -14.95
CA THR A 98 6.93 -4.67 -15.33
C THR A 98 5.93 -3.91 -14.46
N ALA A 99 5.03 -4.61 -13.78
CA ALA A 99 4.04 -3.97 -12.92
C ALA A 99 4.68 -3.37 -11.65
N THR A 100 4.20 -2.19 -11.24
CA THR A 100 4.56 -1.57 -9.95
C THR A 100 4.02 -2.35 -8.76
N MET A 101 2.88 -3.05 -8.94
CA MET A 101 2.31 -3.95 -7.95
C MET A 101 1.84 -5.25 -8.58
N SER A 102 2.18 -6.38 -7.95
CA SER A 102 1.84 -7.72 -8.40
C SER A 102 1.39 -8.61 -7.25
N THR A 103 0.53 -9.58 -7.56
CA THR A 103 0.03 -10.60 -6.63
C THR A 103 0.11 -11.97 -7.30
N TYR A 104 0.30 -13.04 -6.54
CA TYR A 104 0.46 -14.41 -7.04
C TYR A 104 -0.50 -15.42 -6.40
#